data_AF-A0A418YTJ5-F1
#
_entry.id   AF-A0A418YTJ5-F1
#
_cell.length_a   1.000
_cell.length_b   1.000
_cell.length_c   1.000
_cell.angle_alpha   90.00
_cell.angle_beta   90.00
_cell.angle_gamma   90.00
#
_symmetry.space_group_name_H-M   'P 1'
#
loop_
_entity.id
_entity.type
_entity.pdbx_description
1 polymer ?
#
loop_
_entity_poly.entity_id
_entity_poly.type
_entity_poly.pdbx_seq_one_letter_code
_entity_poly.pdbx_strand_id
1 'polypeptide(L)'
;MCSRGADMEPQTYRFAWQGIGIEATYTPLRWGVIDHLEIRSVEPRGAPLSISSTGYRSHFHQPGTIEAHGGDVVAQIVSWLDDEAGKPDWLE
;
A
#
# COMPACT_ATOMS: atom_id res chain seq x y z
N MET A 1 -5.42 3.50 34.09
CA MET A 1 -5.91 2.94 32.82
C MET A 1 -4.79 3.04 31.79
N CYS A 2 -3.96 2.00 31.68
CA CYS A 2 -2.90 1.96 30.67
C CYS A 2 -3.47 1.23 29.45
N SER A 3 -4.04 2.00 28.53
CA SER A 3 -4.40 1.58 27.18
C SER A 3 -3.55 2.50 26.29
N ARG A 4 -2.68 2.06 25.39
CA ARG A 4 -2.55 0.83 24.62
C ARG A 4 -1.05 0.66 24.38
N GLY A 5 -0.54 -0.57 24.48
CA GLY A 5 0.50 -0.92 23.52
C GLY A 5 -0.19 -0.76 22.16
N ALA A 6 0.16 0.29 21.42
CA ALA A 6 -0.13 0.30 20.00
C ALA A 6 0.76 -0.79 19.44
N ASP A 7 0.28 -2.02 19.55
CA ASP A 7 0.81 -3.14 18.83
C ASP A 7 0.88 -2.66 17.39
N MET A 8 2.09 -2.64 16.83
CA MET A 8 2.35 -2.19 15.46
C MET A 8 1.83 -3.27 14.51
N GLU A 9 0.54 -3.59 14.63
CA GLU A 9 -0.11 -4.66 13.94
C GLU A 9 -0.12 -4.31 12.45
N PRO A 10 0.25 -5.27 11.59
CA PRO A 10 0.07 -5.09 10.17
C PRO A 10 -1.42 -4.85 9.89
N GLN A 11 -1.73 -3.67 9.37
CA GLN A 11 -3.07 -3.28 8.98
C GLN A 11 -3.29 -3.69 7.53
N THR A 12 -4.12 -4.71 7.32
CA THR A 12 -4.47 -5.16 5.97
C THR A 12 -5.77 -4.52 5.50
N TYR A 13 -5.71 -3.89 4.34
CA TYR A 13 -6.82 -3.25 3.65
C TYR A 13 -7.09 -4.00 2.34
N ARG A 14 -8.35 -4.25 2.03
CA ARG A 14 -8.77 -4.85 0.77
C ARG A 14 -9.71 -3.92 0.05
N PHE A 15 -9.43 -3.62 -1.20
CA PHE A 15 -10.24 -2.74 -2.03
C PHE A 15 -10.14 -3.15 -3.50
N ALA A 16 -11.10 -2.72 -4.31
CA ALA A 16 -11.08 -2.93 -5.76
C ALA A 16 -10.58 -1.65 -6.45
N TRP A 17 -9.61 -1.80 -7.36
CA TRP A 17 -9.06 -0.71 -8.16
C TRP A 17 -9.10 -1.12 -9.63
N GLN A 18 -9.78 -0.33 -10.47
CA GLN A 18 -9.97 -0.64 -11.91
C GLN A 18 -10.54 -2.06 -12.18
N GLY A 19 -11.32 -2.60 -11.24
CA GLY A 19 -11.86 -3.97 -11.32
C GLY A 19 -10.89 -5.07 -10.86
N ILE A 20 -9.71 -4.71 -10.37
CA ILE A 20 -8.72 -5.61 -9.77
C ILE A 20 -8.86 -5.53 -8.23
N GLY A 21 -9.13 -6.66 -7.58
CA GLY A 21 -9.04 -6.82 -6.14
C GLY A 21 -7.59 -6.68 -5.69
N ILE A 22 -7.31 -5.64 -4.91
CA ILE A 22 -6.01 -5.34 -4.32
C ILE A 22 -6.11 -5.52 -2.81
N GLU A 23 -5.09 -6.16 -2.25
CA GLU A 23 -4.84 -6.21 -0.82
C GLU A 23 -3.57 -5.43 -0.52
N ALA A 24 -3.68 -4.44 0.36
CA ALA A 24 -2.55 -3.68 0.84
C ALA A 24 -2.34 -3.93 2.34
N THR A 25 -1.12 -4.23 2.74
CA THR A 25 -0.75 -4.42 4.14
C THR A 25 0.22 -3.34 4.57
N TYR A 26 -0.20 -2.53 5.53
CA TYR A 26 0.57 -1.45 6.10
C TYR A 26 1.10 -1.84 7.47
N THR A 27 2.43 -1.87 7.61
CA THR A 27 3.11 -2.14 8.87
C THR A 27 3.85 -0.88 9.31
N PRO A 28 3.28 -0.09 10.24
CA PRO A 28 3.98 1.08 10.78
C PRO A 28 5.18 0.65 11.62
N LEU A 29 6.27 1.42 11.60
CA LEU A 29 7.49 1.16 12.38
C LEU A 29 7.98 -0.29 12.29
N ARG A 30 7.95 -0.87 11.10
CA ARG A 30 8.59 -2.16 10.84
C ARG A 30 10.08 -2.01 11.18
N TRP A 31 10.59 -2.90 12.04
CA TRP A 31 11.94 -2.82 12.59
C TRP A 31 12.23 -1.56 13.44
N GLY A 32 11.19 -0.82 13.85
CA GLY A 32 11.29 0.39 14.67
C GLY A 32 11.82 1.63 13.94
N VAL A 33 11.99 1.56 12.61
CA VAL A 33 12.70 2.62 11.84
C VAL A 33 12.03 3.01 10.53
N ILE A 34 11.21 2.14 9.93
CA ILE A 34 10.60 2.40 8.62
C ILE A 34 9.17 1.89 8.58
N ASP A 35 8.32 2.57 7.84
CA ASP A 35 7.00 2.05 7.51
C ASP A 35 7.09 1.16 6.27
N HIS A 36 6.38 0.03 6.29
CA HIS A 36 6.34 -0.90 5.18
C HIS A 36 4.92 -1.02 4.65
N LEU A 37 4.77 -0.68 3.38
CA LEU A 37 3.53 -0.81 2.64
C LEU A 37 3.71 -1.89 1.58
N GLU A 38 2.97 -2.98 1.74
CA GLU A 38 2.91 -4.06 0.78
C GLU A 38 1.61 -3.98 0.00
N ILE A 39 1.66 -4.02 -1.33
CA ILE A 39 0.47 -4.02 -2.19
C ILE A 39 0.52 -5.26 -3.06
N ARG A 40 -0.57 -6.03 -3.07
CA ARG A 40 -0.69 -7.24 -3.90
C ARG A 40 -2.06 -7.36 -4.56
N SER A 41 -2.09 -7.80 -5.81
CA SER A 41 -3.33 -8.16 -6.50
C SER A 41 -3.77 -9.56 -6.08
N VAL A 42 -4.96 -9.62 -5.49
CA VAL A 42 -5.60 -10.87 -5.06
C VAL A 42 -6.60 -11.38 -6.08
N GLU A 43 -7.18 -10.51 -6.92
CA GLU A 43 -8.19 -10.90 -7.90
C GLU A 43 -8.20 -9.99 -9.14
N PRO A 44 -7.80 -10.45 -10.35
CA PRO A 44 -7.12 -11.72 -10.60
C PRO A 44 -5.82 -11.80 -9.81
N ARG A 45 -5.54 -12.96 -9.20
CA ARG A 45 -4.32 -13.15 -8.43
C ARG A 45 -3.09 -12.97 -9.32
N GLY A 46 -2.21 -12.02 -8.97
CA GLY A 46 -1.05 -11.69 -9.79
C GLY A 46 -1.40 -10.92 -11.06
N ALA A 47 -2.56 -10.27 -11.10
CA ALA A 47 -2.88 -9.33 -12.16
C ALA A 47 -1.82 -8.22 -12.20
N PRO A 48 -1.32 -7.86 -13.40
CA PRO A 48 -0.38 -6.76 -13.55
C PRO A 48 -1.04 -5.48 -13.04
N LEU A 49 -0.34 -4.79 -12.15
CA LEU A 49 -0.71 -3.47 -11.67
C LEU A 49 0.18 -2.46 -12.40
N SER A 50 -0.29 -1.22 -12.56
CA SER A 50 0.53 -0.15 -13.17
C SER A 50 1.87 0.05 -12.45
N ILE A 51 1.90 -0.29 -11.16
CA ILE A 51 3.10 -0.22 -10.33
C ILE A 51 4.00 -1.45 -10.42
N SER A 52 3.51 -2.59 -10.93
CA SER A 52 4.25 -3.85 -10.97
C SER A 52 3.60 -4.88 -11.90
N SER A 53 4.37 -5.40 -12.86
CA SER A 53 3.90 -6.41 -13.83
C SER A 53 3.51 -7.76 -13.19
N THR A 54 3.99 -8.05 -11.97
CA THR A 54 3.64 -9.28 -11.23
C THR A 54 2.43 -9.10 -10.31
N GLY A 55 1.95 -7.86 -10.18
CA GLY A 55 0.86 -7.52 -9.27
C GLY A 55 1.26 -7.42 -7.82
N TYR A 56 2.56 -7.44 -7.50
CA TYR A 56 3.08 -7.27 -6.15
C TYR A 56 4.10 -6.12 -6.11
N ARG A 57 3.95 -5.21 -5.16
CA ARG A 57 4.95 -4.16 -4.88
C ARG A 57 5.12 -3.99 -3.38
N SER A 58 6.37 -4.01 -2.94
CA SER A 58 6.78 -3.58 -1.60
C SER A 58 7.33 -2.16 -1.67
N HIS A 59 6.83 -1.29 -0.82
CA HIS A 59 7.27 0.08 -0.70
C HIS A 59 7.63 0.39 0.75
N PHE A 60 8.74 1.11 0.93
CA PHE A 60 9.23 1.51 2.24
C PHE A 60 9.26 3.03 2.28
N HIS A 61 8.68 3.61 3.33
CA HIS A 61 8.64 5.05 3.50
C HIS A 61 9.01 5.44 4.93
N GLN A 62 9.28 6.73 5.11
CA GLN A 62 9.63 7.25 6.43
C GLN A 62 8.42 7.13 7.38
N PRO A 63 8.68 6.83 8.67
CA PRO A 63 7.63 6.75 9.67
C PRO A 63 6.85 8.07 9.75
N GLY A 64 5.52 7.97 9.73
CA GLY A 64 4.63 9.13 9.86
C GLY A 64 4.21 9.78 8.54
N THR A 65 4.64 9.24 7.39
CA THR A 65 4.14 9.70 6.08
C THR A 65 2.61 9.52 5.98
N ILE A 66 2.07 8.37 6.41
CA ILE A 66 0.62 8.14 6.31
C ILE A 66 -0.18 9.16 7.15
N GLU A 67 0.28 9.45 8.36
CA GLU A 67 -0.35 10.42 9.26
C GLU A 67 -0.27 11.84 8.68
N ALA A 68 0.86 12.21 8.09
CA ALA A 68 1.04 13.51 7.42
C ALA A 68 0.10 13.70 6.22
N HIS A 69 -0.30 12.61 5.54
CA HIS A 69 -1.20 12.61 4.40
C HIS A 69 -2.68 12.41 4.77
N GLY A 70 -3.04 12.58 6.06
CA GLY A 70 -4.43 12.53 6.54
C GLY A 70 -4.86 11.19 7.12
N GLY A 71 -3.93 10.24 7.26
CA GLY A 71 -4.17 8.96 7.95
C GLY A 71 -4.84 7.88 7.10
N ASP A 72 -5.26 8.18 5.87
CA ASP A 72 -5.93 7.21 5.01
C ASP A 72 -4.92 6.50 4.09
N VAL A 73 -4.61 5.25 4.45
CA VAL A 73 -3.67 4.40 3.70
C VAL A 73 -4.25 4.03 2.33
N VAL A 74 -5.54 3.69 2.27
CA VAL A 74 -6.20 3.22 1.04
C VAL A 74 -6.24 4.32 0.00
N ALA A 75 -6.64 5.53 0.38
CA ALA A 75 -6.67 6.67 -0.52
C ALA A 75 -5.28 7.00 -1.09
N GLN A 76 -4.23 6.92 -0.27
CA GLN A 76 -2.85 7.11 -0.73
C GLN A 76 -2.42 6.04 -1.72
N ILE A 77 -2.72 4.77 -1.45
CA ILE A 77 -2.41 3.69 -2.39
C ILE A 77 -3.18 3.87 -3.69
N VAL A 78 -4.47 4.20 -3.63
CA VAL A 78 -5.30 4.41 -4.83
C VAL A 78 -4.77 5.59 -5.65
N SER A 79 -4.45 6.71 -4.99
CA SER A 79 -3.86 7.87 -5.66
C SER A 79 -2.50 7.54 -6.28
N TRP A 80 -1.70 6.72 -5.62
CA TRP A 80 -0.40 6.29 -6.14
C TRP A 80 -0.55 5.34 -7.33
N LEU A 81 -1.47 4.38 -7.25
CA LEU A 81 -1.81 3.49 -8.36
C LEU A 81 -2.35 4.28 -9.56
N ASP A 82 -3.17 5.29 -9.33
CA ASP A 82 -3.73 6.16 -10.37
C ASP A 82 -2.66 7.03 -11.02
N ASP A 83 -1.77 7.64 -10.24
CA ASP A 83 -0.62 8.43 -10.74
C ASP A 83 0.31 7.56 -11.61
N GLU A 84 0.64 6.35 -11.15
CA GLU A 84 1.49 5.43 -11.90
C GLU A 84 0.75 4.81 -13.10
N ALA A 85 -0.58 4.66 -13.05
CA ALA A 85 -1.39 4.27 -14.20
C ALA A 85 -1.48 5.39 -15.25
N GLY A 86 -1.48 6.64 -14.81
CA GLY A 86 -1.45 7.83 -15.68
C GLY A 86 -0.07 8.10 -16.28
N LYS A 87 1.00 7.59 -15.67
CA LYS A 87 2.36 7.66 -16.23
C LYS A 87 2.54 6.60 -17.33
N PRO A 88 2.87 7.01 -18.56
CA PRO A 88 3.13 6.07 -19.66
C PRO A 88 4.50 5.39 -19.57
N ASP A 89 4.98 5.04 -18.37
CA ASP A 89 6.33 4.50 -18.13
C ASP A 89 6.42 2.97 -18.30
N TRP A 90 5.36 2.32 -18.78
CA TRP A 90 5.31 0.88 -19.04
C TRP A 90 5.73 0.48 -20.47
N LEU A 91 6.35 1.41 -21.22
CA LEU A 91 6.77 1.19 -22.61
C LEU A 91 8.30 1.27 -22.77
N GLU A 92 9.05 0.40 -22.09
CA GLU A 92 10.41 0.00 -22.52
C GLU A 92 10.59 -1.52 -22.52
#